data_AF-A0A1F8BCV1-F1
#
_entry.id   AF-A0A1F8BCV1-F1
#
_cell.length_a   1.000
_cell.length_b   1.000
_cell.length_c   1.000
_cell.angle_alpha   90.00
_cell.angle_beta   90.00
_cell.angle_gamma   90.00
#
_symmetry.space_group_name_H-M   'P 1'
#
loop_
_entity.id
_entity.type
_entity.pdbx_description
1 polymer ?
#
loop_
_entity_poly.entity_id
_entity_poly.type
_entity_poly.pdbx_seq_one_letter_code
_entity_poly.pdbx_strand_id
1 'polypeptide(L)'
;MTVVNFTINDKLDEKMTKVIREKGFQSKAELFRFAVFNYLHSLERFKDEDEEFAYLESKLASLLVKKFGNKRLPFLKEQLKKI
;
A
#
# COMPACT_ATOMS: atom_id res chain seq x y z
N MET A 1 23.60 15.61 -12.21
CA MET A 1 22.64 15.45 -11.09
C MET A 1 21.41 16.27 -11.41
N THR A 2 20.25 15.64 -11.48
CA THR A 2 18.98 16.35 -11.69
C THR A 2 18.45 16.81 -10.34
N VAL A 3 18.19 18.11 -10.20
CA VAL A 3 17.57 18.69 -9.00
C VAL A 3 16.08 18.87 -9.27
N VAL A 4 15.25 18.35 -8.38
CA VAL A 4 13.79 18.48 -8.46
C VAL A 4 13.35 19.38 -7.31
N ASN A 5 12.82 20.56 -7.64
CA ASN A 5 12.29 21.52 -6.68
C ASN A 5 10.78 21.60 -6.84
N PHE A 6 10.06 21.54 -5.72
CA PHE A 6 8.62 21.72 -5.69
C PHE A 6 8.19 22.28 -4.33
N THR A 7 7.08 23.00 -4.34
CA THR A 7 6.44 23.49 -3.12
C THR A 7 5.38 22.48 -2.69
N ILE A 8 5.27 22.25 -1.39
CA ILE A 8 4.19 21.45 -0.80
C ILE A 8 3.35 22.34 0.09
N ASN A 9 2.06 22.02 0.19
CA ASN A 9 1.18 22.70 1.13
C ASN A 9 1.43 22.21 2.57
N ASP A 10 0.98 23.01 3.54
CA ASP A 10 1.20 22.75 4.96
C ASP A 10 0.63 21.41 5.42
N LYS A 11 -0.55 21.02 4.90
CA LYS A 11 -1.19 19.74 5.23
C LYS A 11 -0.33 18.54 4.82
N LEU A 12 0.35 18.61 3.68
CA LEU A 12 1.25 17.57 3.22
C LEU A 12 2.55 17.59 4.03
N ASP A 13 3.05 18.78 4.36
CA ASP A 13 4.26 18.93 5.17
C ASP A 13 4.13 18.31 6.57
N GLU A 14 2.99 18.55 7.23
CA GLU A 14 2.65 17.96 8.53
C GLU A 14 2.62 16.43 8.46
N LYS A 15 1.95 15.88 7.43
CA LYS A 15 1.88 14.43 7.21
C LYS A 15 3.26 13.83 6.98
N MET A 16 4.09 14.46 6.14
CA MET A 16 5.44 14.00 5.88
C MET A 16 6.29 14.02 7.16
N THR A 17 6.20 15.09 7.95
CA THR A 17 6.93 15.23 9.22
C THR A 17 6.52 14.16 10.23
N LYS A 18 5.23 13.84 10.31
CA LYS A 18 4.73 12.72 11.14
C LYS A 18 5.33 11.39 10.71
N VAL A 19 5.29 11.08 9.41
CA VAL A 19 5.84 9.82 8.87
C VAL A 19 7.34 9.71 9.13
N ILE A 20 8.10 10.80 8.95
CA ILE A 20 9.53 10.83 9.24
C ILE A 20 9.82 10.40 10.68
N ARG A 21 9.06 10.95 11.65
CA ARG A 21 9.21 10.59 13.07
C ARG A 21 8.82 9.14 13.36
N GLU A 22 7.72 8.67 12.79
CA GLU A 22 7.18 7.33 13.05
C GLU A 22 7.99 6.22 12.37
N LYS A 23 8.62 6.50 11.23
CA LYS A 23 9.31 5.50 10.40
C LYS A 23 10.83 5.65 10.40
N GLY A 24 11.37 6.68 11.04
CA GLY A 24 12.82 6.86 11.22
C GLY A 24 13.55 7.33 9.96
N PHE A 25 12.86 8.03 9.05
CA PHE A 25 13.54 8.65 7.91
C PHE A 25 14.44 9.79 8.39
N GLN A 26 15.57 10.00 7.72
CA GLN A 26 16.53 11.05 8.00
C GLN A 26 16.08 12.41 7.46
N SER A 27 15.27 12.43 6.39
CA SER A 27 14.79 13.69 5.79
C SER A 27 13.52 13.53 4.94
N LYS A 28 12.89 14.68 4.63
CA LYS A 28 11.78 14.76 3.66
C LYS A 28 12.21 14.31 2.26
N ALA A 29 13.45 14.61 1.86
CA ALA A 29 14.02 14.19 0.59
C ALA A 29 14.18 12.67 0.51
N GLU A 30 14.63 12.03 1.58
CA GLU A 30 14.73 10.57 1.65
C GLU A 30 13.35 9.91 1.56
N LEU A 31 12.38 10.41 2.35
CA LEU A 31 11.00 9.93 2.28
C LEU A 31 10.43 10.06 0.86
N PHE A 32 10.66 11.20 0.19
CA PHE A 32 10.22 11.42 -1.18
C PHE A 32 10.84 10.41 -2.16
N ARG A 33 12.16 10.19 -2.09
CA ARG A 33 12.85 9.20 -2.94
C ARG A 33 12.31 7.79 -2.71
N PHE A 34 12.10 7.42 -1.45
CA PHE A 34 11.51 6.14 -1.10
C PHE A 34 10.10 6.00 -1.68
N ALA A 35 9.25 7.03 -1.54
CA ALA A 35 7.91 7.02 -2.08
C ALA A 35 7.88 6.89 -3.61
N VAL A 36 8.72 7.66 -4.31
CA VAL A 36 8.84 7.59 -5.77
C VAL A 36 9.32 6.21 -6.22
N PHE A 37 10.36 5.66 -5.57
CA PHE A 37 10.87 4.33 -5.90
C PHE A 37 9.81 3.25 -5.70
N ASN A 38 9.06 3.28 -4.59
CA ASN A 38 7.99 2.32 -4.35
C ASN A 38 6.84 2.49 -5.34
N TYR A 39 6.51 3.72 -5.73
CA TYR A 39 5.48 3.98 -6.73
C TYR A 39 5.89 3.41 -8.09
N LEU A 40 7.10 3.70 -8.57
CA LEU A 40 7.62 3.15 -9.82
C LEU A 40 7.66 1.61 -9.78
N HIS A 41 8.16 1.03 -8.69
CA HIS A 41 8.16 -0.42 -8.52
C HIS A 41 6.73 -0.99 -8.48
N SER A 42 5.75 -0.27 -7.91
CA SER A 42 4.36 -0.72 -7.91
C SER A 42 3.74 -0.73 -9.31
N LEU A 43 4.11 0.23 -10.16
CA LEU A 43 3.71 0.24 -11.57
C LEU A 43 4.33 -0.93 -12.35
N GLU A 44 5.50 -1.41 -11.92
CA GLU A 44 6.20 -2.53 -12.55
C GLU A 44 5.78 -3.91 -12.02
N ARG A 45 5.13 -3.99 -10.85
CA ARG A 45 4.79 -5.27 -10.18
C ARG A 45 3.69 -6.08 -10.87
N PHE A 46 2.86 -5.45 -11.71
CA PHE A 46 1.71 -6.10 -12.33
C PHE A 46 1.66 -5.75 -13.82
N LYS A 47 2.70 -6.16 -14.54
CA LYS A 47 2.66 -6.14 -16.02
C LYS A 47 1.85 -7.31 -16.59
N ASP A 48 1.61 -8.32 -15.76
CA ASP A 48 0.85 -9.54 -16.07
C ASP A 48 -0.34 -9.65 -15.11
N GLU A 49 -1.55 -9.70 -15.67
CA GLU A 49 -2.80 -9.80 -14.91
C GLU A 49 -2.86 -11.11 -14.10
N ASP A 50 -2.20 -12.18 -14.58
CA ASP A 50 -2.17 -13.48 -13.88
C ASP A 50 -1.33 -13.40 -12.59
N GLU A 51 -0.23 -12.64 -12.60
CA GLU A 51 0.58 -12.41 -11.40
C GLU A 51 -0.17 -11.55 -10.36
N GLU A 52 -0.94 -10.56 -10.83
CA GLU A 52 -1.80 -9.75 -9.97
C GLU A 52 -2.90 -10.61 -9.34
N PHE A 53 -3.55 -11.45 -10.14
CA PHE A 53 -4.61 -12.34 -9.66
C PHE A 53 -4.08 -13.31 -8.61
N ALA A 54 -2.92 -13.94 -8.85
CA ALA A 54 -2.29 -14.83 -7.88
C ALA A 54 -1.89 -14.12 -6.59
N TYR A 55 -1.38 -12.88 -6.67
CA TYR A 55 -1.08 -12.06 -5.50
C TYR A 55 -2.36 -11.76 -4.70
N LEU A 56 -3.43 -11.32 -5.35
CA LEU A 56 -4.70 -11.01 -4.72
C LEU A 56 -5.35 -12.24 -4.09
N GLU A 57 -5.28 -13.40 -4.74
CA GLU A 57 -5.76 -14.67 -4.20
C GLU A 57 -5.00 -15.05 -2.92
N SER A 58 -3.67 -14.99 -2.94
CA SER A 58 -2.83 -15.28 -1.76
C SER A 58 -3.14 -14.33 -0.58
N LYS A 59 -3.35 -13.04 -0.90
CA LYS A 59 -3.69 -12.01 0.08
C LYS A 59 -5.07 -12.26 0.66
N LEU A 60 -6.05 -12.59 -0.17
CA LEU A 60 -7.40 -12.94 0.27
C LEU A 60 -7.36 -14.15 1.20
N ALA A 61 -6.65 -15.22 0.84
CA ALA A 61 -6.47 -16.39 1.69
C ALA A 61 -5.91 -16.02 3.06
N SER A 62 -4.85 -15.20 3.10
CA SER A 62 -4.26 -14.73 4.37
C SER A 62 -5.24 -13.93 5.23
N LEU A 63 -6.07 -13.09 4.60
CA LEU A 63 -7.06 -12.26 5.29
C LEU A 63 -8.23 -13.08 5.81
N LEU A 64 -8.67 -14.09 5.06
CA LEU A 64 -9.71 -15.02 5.50
C LEU A 64 -9.24 -15.83 6.71
N VAL A 65 -8.00 -16.34 6.68
CA VAL A 65 -7.39 -17.03 7.83
C VAL A 65 -7.28 -16.08 9.02
N LYS A 66 -6.85 -14.83 8.83
CA LYS A 66 -6.75 -13.85 9.93
C LYS A 66 -8.11 -13.52 10.54
N LYS A 67 -9.16 -13.40 9.73
CA LYS A 67 -10.49 -12.94 10.16
C LYS A 67 -11.37 -14.07 10.71
N PHE A 68 -11.28 -15.25 10.11
CA PHE A 68 -12.14 -16.39 10.42
C PHE A 68 -11.37 -17.55 11.06
N GLY A 69 -10.07 -17.68 10.86
CA GLY A 69 -9.28 -18.82 11.35
C GLY A 69 -9.87 -20.13 10.82
N ASN A 70 -10.25 -21.03 11.75
CA ASN A 70 -10.97 -22.27 11.44
C ASN A 70 -12.51 -22.14 11.49
N LYS A 71 -13.04 -20.92 11.67
CA LYS A 71 -14.50 -20.69 11.71
C LYS A 71 -15.07 -20.79 10.30
N ARG A 72 -16.30 -21.29 10.19
CA ARG A 72 -17.00 -21.39 8.90
C ARG A 72 -17.13 -20.00 8.26
N LEU A 73 -16.80 -19.94 6.98
CA LEU A 73 -17.05 -18.76 6.17
C LEU A 73 -18.57 -18.53 6.07
N PRO A 74 -19.02 -17.27 6.15
CA PRO A 74 -20.41 -16.93 5.89
C PRO A 74 -20.79 -17.30 4.45
N PHE A 75 -22.05 -17.66 4.24
CA PHE A 75 -22.53 -18.08 2.92
C PHE A 75 -22.39 -16.95 1.89
N LEU A 76 -22.18 -17.30 0.62
CA LEU A 76 -22.04 -16.35 -0.50
C LEU A 76 -23.14 -15.27 -0.51
N LYS A 77 -24.40 -15.67 -0.23
CA LYS A 77 -25.55 -14.76 -0.14
C LYS A 77 -25.42 -13.72 0.98
N GLU A 78 -24.73 -14.03 2.07
CA GLU A 78 -24.47 -13.10 3.18
C GLU A 78 -23.25 -12.21 2.90
N GLN A 79 -22.27 -12.71 2.15
CA GLN A 79 -21.09 -11.96 1.73
C GLN A 79 -21.45 -10.86 0.73
N LEU A 80 -22.31 -11.17 -0.25
CA LEU A 80 -22.74 -10.25 -1.31
C LEU A 80 -23.73 -9.16 -0.84
N LYS A 81 -24.29 -9.25 0.37
CA LYS A 81 -25.15 -8.19 0.93
C LYS A 81 -24.39 -6.92 1.34
N LYS A 82 -23.06 -6.98 1.40
CA LYS A 82 -22.19 -5.89 1.90
C LYS A 82 -21.40 -5.18 0.80
N ILE A 83 -21.59 -5.60 -0.44
CA ILE A 83 -21.07 -4.98 -1.66
C ILE A 83 -22.24 -4.23 -2.29
#